data_AF-A0A2K8LD77-F1
#
_entry.id   AF-A0A2K8LD77-F1
#
_cell.length_a   1.000
_cell.length_b   1.000
_cell.length_c   1.000
_cell.angle_alpha   90.00
_cell.angle_beta   90.00
_cell.angle_gamma   90.00
#
_symmetry.space_group_name_H-M   'P 1'
#
loop_
_entity.id
_entity.type
_entity.pdbx_description
1 polymer ?
#
loop_
_entity_poly.entity_id
_entity_poly.type
_entity_poly.pdbx_seq_one_letter_code
_entity_poly.pdbx_strand_id
1 'polypeptide(L)' 'MEKRIIELETKISYQDHIISELDDVVTSQQKQIEKLEKEMKRVQAHLKALTSSGLAHPDEESPPPHY' A
#
# COMPACT_ATOMS: atom_id res chain seq x y z
N MET A 1 -42.29 -17.98 22.07
CA MET A 1 -40.93 -17.44 22.33
C MET A 1 -39.91 -18.06 21.40
N GLU A 2 -39.91 -19.38 21.18
CA GLU A 2 -39.01 -20.10 20.25
C GLU A 2 -38.91 -19.50 18.84
N LYS A 3 -40.04 -19.14 18.21
CA LYS A 3 -40.03 -18.54 16.86
C LYS A 3 -39.15 -17.29 16.75
N ARG A 4 -39.16 -16.43 17.77
CA ARG A 4 -38.34 -15.21 17.80
C ARG A 4 -36.86 -15.52 17.99
N ILE A 5 -36.54 -16.61 18.70
CA ILE A 5 -35.16 -17.07 18.88
C ILE A 5 -34.61 -17.59 17.54
N ILE A 6 -35.37 -18.43 16.84
CA ILE A 6 -35.00 -18.96 15.52
C ILE A 6 -34.77 -17.83 14.50
N GLU A 7 -35.65 -16.82 14.48
CA GLU A 7 -35.49 -15.65 13.61
C GLU A 7 -34.21 -14.85 13.93
N LEU A 8 -33.84 -14.73 15.20
CA LEU A 8 -32.61 -14.06 15.62
C LEU A 8 -31.37 -14.86 15.26
N GLU A 9 -31.35 -16.18 15.49
CA GLU A 9 -30.24 -17.07 15.12
C GLU A 9 -30.00 -17.08 13.62
N THR A 10 -31.09 -17.07 12.84
CA THR A 10 -31.01 -16.95 11.38
C THR A 10 -30.35 -15.62 10.99
N LYS A 11 -30.80 -14.51 11.58
CA LYS A 11 -30.22 -13.18 11.30
C LYS A 11 -28.75 -13.09 11.71
N ILE A 12 -28.38 -13.66 12.86
CA ILE A 12 -26.98 -13.68 13.32
C ILE A 12 -26.12 -14.45 12.34
N SER A 13 -26.55 -15.63 11.90
CA SER A 13 -25.80 -16.43 10.90
C SER A 13 -25.57 -15.65 9.60
N TYR A 14 -26.58 -14.90 9.13
CA TYR A 14 -26.42 -14.03 7.96
C TYR A 14 -25.45 -12.87 8.22
N GLN A 15 -25.50 -12.26 9.41
CA GLN A 15 -24.59 -11.17 9.77
C GLN A 15 -23.14 -11.67 9.88
N ASP A 16 -22.92 -12.84 10.47
CA ASP A 16 -21.58 -13.45 10.56
C ASP A 16 -21.00 -13.72 9.17
N HIS A 17 -21.83 -14.22 8.24
CA HIS A 17 -21.41 -14.39 6.84
C HIS A 17 -21.00 -13.06 6.20
N ILE A 18 -21.82 -12.02 6.34
CA ILE A 18 -21.53 -10.68 5.80
C ILE A 18 -20.25 -10.11 6.41
N ILE A 19 -20.02 -10.30 7.71
CA ILE A 19 -18.80 -9.84 8.39
C ILE A 19 -17.58 -10.53 7.78
N SER A 20 -17.64 -11.84 7.52
CA SER A 20 -16.56 -12.57 6.87
C SER A 20 -16.27 -12.04 5.46
N GLU A 21 -17.31 -11.79 4.66
CA GLU A 21 -17.15 -11.23 3.31
C GLU A 21 -16.52 -9.82 3.35
N LEU A 22 -16.93 -9.00 4.32
CA LEU A 22 -16.35 -7.66 4.50
C LEU A 22 -14.89 -7.73 4.91
N ASP A 23 -14.51 -8.66 5.80
CA ASP A 23 -13.11 -8.86 6.21
C ASP A 23 -12.22 -9.25 5.02
N ASP A 24 -12.70 -10.15 4.16
CA ASP A 24 -12.00 -10.56 2.94
C ASP A 24 -11.78 -9.37 1.98
N VAL A 25 -12.81 -8.54 1.80
CA VAL A 25 -12.74 -7.33 0.96
C VAL A 25 -11.74 -6.33 1.55
N VAL A 26 -11.82 -6.04 2.84
CA VAL A 26 -10.91 -5.10 3.53
C VAL A 26 -9.47 -5.59 3.44
N THR A 27 -9.24 -6.88 3.69
CA THR A 27 -7.90 -7.49 3.59
C THR A 27 -7.35 -7.41 2.16
N SER A 28 -8.18 -7.63 1.15
CA SER A 28 -7.80 -7.48 -0.26
C SER A 28 -7.45 -6.03 -0.60
N GLN A 29 -8.24 -5.07 -0.12
CA GLN A 29 -7.98 -3.64 -0.32
C GLN A 29 -6.68 -3.20 0.37
N GLN A 30 -6.42 -3.66 1.59
CA GLN A 30 -5.19 -3.36 2.32
C GLN A 30 -3.94 -3.83 1.54
N LYS A 31 -3.97 -5.05 0.99
CA LYS A 31 -2.89 -5.56 0.12
C LYS A 31 -2.68 -4.70 -1.13
N GLN A 32 -3.76 -4.20 -1.73
CA GLN A 32 -3.67 -3.31 -2.89
C GLN A 32 -3.06 -1.96 -2.53
N ILE A 33 -3.44 -1.38 -1.39
CA ILE A 33 -2.86 -0.14 -0.87
C ILE A 33 -1.36 -0.30 -0.62
N GLU A 34 -0.94 -1.35 0.07
CA GLU A 34 0.48 -1.62 0.33
C GLU A 34 1.30 -1.71 -0.96
N LYS A 35 0.74 -2.36 -1.98
CA LYS A 35 1.36 -2.43 -3.31
C LYS A 35 1.51 -1.03 -3.93
N LEU A 36 0.45 -0.23 -3.91
CA LEU A 36 0.47 1.14 -4.45
C LEU A 36 1.47 2.03 -3.70
N GLU A 37 1.52 1.96 -2.37
CA GLU A 37 2.49 2.69 -1.55
C GLU A 37 3.93 2.33 -1.90
N LYS A 38 4.20 1.04 -2.13
CA LYS A 38 5.53 0.57 -2.54
C LYS A 38 5.93 1.10 -3.92
N GLU A 39 5.02 1.07 -4.89
CA GLU A 39 5.30 1.63 -6.22
C GLU A 39 5.50 3.16 -6.15
N MET A 40 4.70 3.87 -5.34
CA MET A 40 4.85 5.31 -5.14
C MET A 40 6.22 5.66 -4.54
N LYS A 41 6.70 4.88 -3.55
CA LYS A 41 8.05 5.04 -3.00
C LYS A 41 9.14 4.86 -4.07
N ARG A 42 8.98 3.90 -4.99
CA ARG A 42 9.92 3.70 -6.10
C ARG A 42 9.93 4.88 -7.06
N VAL A 43 8.76 5.40 -7.42
CA VAL A 43 8.63 6.58 -8.28
C VAL A 43 9.31 7.79 -7.62
N GLN A 44 9.05 8.03 -6.33
CA GLN A 44 9.72 9.10 -5.58
C GLN A 44 11.24 8.94 -5.54
N ALA A 45 11.75 7.72 -5.33
CA ALA A 45 13.18 7.45 -5.34
C ALA A 45 13.80 7.72 -6.73
N HIS A 46 13.11 7.33 -7.80
CA HIS A 46 13.56 7.59 -9.17
C HIS A 46 13.59 9.09 -9.50
N LEU A 47 12.56 9.84 -9.12
CA LEU A 47 12.54 11.29 -9.29
C LEU A 47 13.68 11.98 -8.53
N LYS A 48 13.94 11.57 -7.27
CA LYS A 48 15.08 12.08 -6.50
C LYS A 48 16.40 11.80 -7.19
N ALA A 49 16.61 10.58 -7.69
CA ALA A 49 17.82 10.20 -8.42
C ALA A 49 18.03 11.07 -9.67
N LEU A 50 16.97 11.34 -10.45
CA LEU A 50 17.05 12.23 -11.60
C LEU A 50 17.42 13.67 -11.23
N THR A 51 16.88 14.19 -10.12
CA THR A 51 17.23 15.53 -9.64
C THR A 51 18.66 15.62 -9.09
N SER A 52 19.18 14.56 -8.45
CA SER A 52 20.56 14.54 -7.96
C SER A 52 21.60 14.37 -9.07
N SER A 53 21.25 13.68 -10.17
CA SER A 53 22.16 13.46 -11.30
C SER A 53 22.38 14.71 -12.18
N GLY A 54 21.68 15.82 -11.92
CA GLY A 54 21.81 17.09 -12.65
C GLY A 54 22.50 18.22 -11.88
N LEU A 55 23.07 17.95 -10.70
CA LEU A 55 23.60 18.97 -9.77
C LEU A 55 25.06 18.75 -9.36
N ALA A 56 25.81 17.86 -10.01
CA ALA A 56 27.27 17.98 -9.99
C ALA A 56 27.62 19.28 -10.72
N HIS A 57 27.90 20.33 -9.94
CA HIS A 57 28.42 21.57 -10.49
C HIS A 57 29.69 21.24 -11.30
N PRO A 58 29.86 21.77 -12.52
CA PRO A 58 31.11 21.60 -13.30
C PRO A 58 32.38 22.02 -12.53
N ASP A 59 32.21 22.79 -11.46
CA ASP A 59 33.28 23.29 -10.59
C ASP A 59 33.81 22.26 -9.56
N GLU A 60 33.21 21.07 -9.44
CA GLU A 60 33.66 20.00 -8.53
C GLU A 60 34.50 18.90 -9.18
N GLU A 61 34.87 19.03 -10.47
CA GLU A 61 35.89 18.17 -11.07
C GLU A 61 37.30 18.65 -10.65
N SER A 62 37.79 18.13 -9.52
CA SER A 62 39.21 18.27 -9.18
C SER A 62 40.06 17.61 -10.30
N PRO A 63 41.03 18.33 -10.90
CA PRO A 63 41.76 17.83 -12.06
C PRO A 63 42.49 16.53 -11.75
N PRO A 64 42.55 15.58 -12.72
CA PRO A 64 43.09 14.25 -12.47
C PRO A 64 44.59 14.31 -12.10
N PRO A 65 45.05 13.45 -11.18
CA PRO A 65 46.46 13.39 -10.82
C PRO A 65 47.27 12.84 -11.99
N HIS A 66 48.13 13.68 -12.57
CA HIS A 66 49.13 13.25 -13.54
C HIS A 66 50.27 12.53 -12.78
N TYR A 67 50.49 11.25 -13.12
CA TYR A 67 51.64 10.43 -12.72
C TYR A 67 52.63 10.29 -13.88
#